data_AF-W6ZMI0-F1
#
_entry.id   AF-W6ZMI0-F1
#
_cell.length_a   1.000
_cell.length_b   1.000
_cell.length_c   1.000
_cell.angle_alpha   90.00
_cell.angle_beta   90.00
_cell.angle_gamma   90.00
#
_symmetry.space_group_name_H-M   'P 1'
#
loop_
_entity.id
_entity.type
_entity.pdbx_description
1 polymer ?
#
loop_
_entity_poly.entity_id
_entity_poly.type
_entity_poly.pdbx_seq_one_letter_code
_entity_poly.pdbx_strand_id
1 'polypeptide(L)'
;MNSAPLNIMQAASNVKADINIRFVPINSNRTVAVTTIDSDGVYFTPGKINITFNDNEQWTDDILFSTTAVHEIGHALGLSHSTVPSAIMFAYYDGLMHPVHPDDKMGIHSIYGWKTPKWKLINSGSKISSIIQITSSSSTPAPNDGLYQMRPTGQILRYINNAWTTVDNYKETAQIAGANGILYQRHYDGGTFRWTGTPSNWQSISPTDTSILDIYAASDQLYARRKDGSVVRLSGSNWLTIDQTSPGSRQIAVSDDKTLWNLIANGDLVRSRWPYTSAAILDRNAANIGIAVGGNEFFKVQSDGLVVWLDTKGPYWSVIEEKGSVGIHAVGELLYSRHADGTVWRWTGIPGLWEGIDERGGAGGVAGDRAGGVWGLLGGSEVWVHVS
;
A
#
# COMPACT_ATOMS: atom_id res chain seq x y z
N MET A 1 21.10 11.11 15.99
CA MET A 1 20.80 10.68 17.38
C MET A 1 20.56 9.18 17.33
N ASN A 2 21.26 8.40 18.16
CA ASN A 2 20.95 6.97 18.27
C ASN A 2 19.64 6.85 19.03
N SER A 3 18.56 6.59 18.30
CA SER A 3 17.25 6.31 18.85
C SER A 3 17.28 5.03 19.68
N ALA A 4 16.79 5.07 20.92
CA ALA A 4 16.64 3.90 21.75
C ALA A 4 15.30 3.20 21.44
N PRO A 5 15.26 1.87 21.34
CA PRO A 5 14.00 1.15 21.14
C PRO A 5 13.04 1.40 22.32
N LEU A 6 11.79 1.73 22.00
CA LEU A 6 10.71 1.86 23.00
C LEU A 6 10.42 0.47 23.59
N ASN A 7 10.44 0.36 24.92
CA ASN A 7 10.06 -0.86 25.64
C ASN A 7 8.97 -0.52 26.65
N ILE A 8 7.77 -1.06 26.47
CA ILE A 8 6.63 -0.83 27.37
C ILE A 8 6.48 -2.06 28.25
N MET A 9 6.66 -1.89 29.55
CA MET A 9 6.43 -2.93 30.55
C MET A 9 5.68 -2.34 31.75
N GLN A 10 4.86 -3.16 32.39
CA GLN A 10 4.24 -2.76 33.65
C GLN A 10 5.32 -2.58 34.72
N ALA A 11 5.36 -1.40 35.34
CA ALA A 11 6.27 -1.15 36.44
C ALA A 11 5.90 -2.05 37.64
N ALA A 12 6.91 -2.58 38.33
CA ALA A 12 6.70 -3.24 39.62
C ALA A 12 6.11 -2.24 40.63
N SER A 13 5.30 -2.74 41.57
CA SER A 13 4.57 -1.90 42.54
C SER A 13 5.44 -1.01 43.43
N ASN A 14 6.74 -1.33 43.54
CA ASN A 14 7.73 -0.59 44.32
C ASN A 14 8.65 0.32 43.49
N VAL A 15 8.41 0.44 42.17
CA VAL A 15 9.23 1.26 41.27
C VAL A 15 8.39 2.41 40.73
N LYS A 16 9.03 3.58 40.57
CA LYS A 16 8.40 4.73 39.93
C LYS A 16 8.24 4.44 38.44
N ALA A 17 7.00 4.40 37.94
CA ALA A 17 6.72 4.27 36.52
C ALA A 17 7.05 5.57 35.76
N ASP A 18 7.50 5.45 34.52
CA ASP A 18 7.71 6.60 33.63
C ASP A 18 6.39 7.26 33.22
N ILE A 19 5.39 6.43 32.91
CA ILE A 19 4.03 6.80 32.55
C ILE A 19 3.09 6.23 33.62
N ASN A 20 2.26 7.10 34.20
CA ASN A 20 1.24 6.73 35.17
C ASN A 20 -0.14 6.77 34.49
N ILE A 21 -0.88 5.68 34.57
CA ILE A 21 -2.25 5.59 34.03
C ILE A 21 -3.22 5.57 35.21
N ARG A 22 -4.25 6.44 35.16
CA ARG A 22 -5.26 6.55 36.22
C ARG A 22 -6.65 6.88 35.68
N PHE A 23 -7.65 6.54 36.48
CA PHE A 23 -9.05 6.88 36.26
C PHE A 23 -9.48 7.83 37.38
N VAL A 24 -9.90 9.04 37.03
CA VAL A 24 -10.31 10.07 37.99
C VAL A 24 -11.43 10.91 37.37
N PRO A 25 -12.46 11.34 38.12
CA PRO A 25 -13.46 12.26 37.60
C PRO A 25 -12.82 13.56 37.07
N ILE A 26 -13.11 13.91 35.82
CA ILE A 26 -12.71 15.20 35.21
C ILE A 26 -13.94 16.09 35.14
N ASN A 27 -13.85 17.29 35.73
CA ASN A 27 -14.92 18.29 35.75
C ASN A 27 -15.02 19.05 34.41
N SER A 28 -15.25 18.31 33.33
CA SER A 28 -15.45 18.82 31.98
C SER A 28 -16.41 17.86 31.25
N ASN A 29 -17.43 18.40 30.59
CA ASN A 29 -18.35 17.62 29.75
C ASN A 29 -17.82 17.43 28.32
N ARG A 30 -16.58 17.84 28.04
CA ARG A 30 -15.95 17.77 26.71
C ARG A 30 -14.61 17.02 26.71
N THR A 31 -14.21 16.45 27.84
CA THR A 31 -12.89 15.83 28.01
C THR A 31 -13.06 14.38 28.47
N VAL A 32 -12.77 13.45 27.58
CA VAL A 32 -12.86 12.00 27.84
C VAL A 32 -11.57 11.47 28.49
N ALA A 33 -10.42 12.05 28.17
CA ALA A 33 -9.15 11.80 28.83
C ALA A 33 -8.21 13.01 28.66
N VAL A 34 -7.08 12.98 29.36
CA VAL A 34 -6.00 13.97 29.22
C VAL A 34 -4.65 13.38 29.60
N THR A 35 -3.65 13.69 28.80
CA THR A 35 -2.24 13.44 29.12
C THR A 35 -1.57 14.72 29.59
N THR A 36 -0.91 14.63 30.74
CA THR A 36 -0.10 15.72 31.29
C THR A 36 1.35 15.29 31.36
N ILE A 37 2.24 16.17 30.90
CA ILE A 37 3.67 15.92 30.76
C ILE A 37 4.41 17.07 31.42
N ASP A 38 5.39 16.74 32.25
CA ASP A 38 6.37 17.70 32.75
C ASP A 38 7.64 17.57 31.91
N SER A 39 8.05 18.65 31.24
CA SER A 39 9.21 18.66 30.35
C SER A 39 10.01 19.94 30.50
N ASP A 40 11.31 19.87 30.33
CA ASP A 40 12.21 21.03 30.32
C ASP A 40 12.36 21.66 28.92
N GLY A 41 11.51 21.25 27.97
CA GLY A 41 11.55 21.65 26.56
C GLY A 41 12.45 20.78 25.68
N VAL A 42 13.24 19.86 26.26
CA VAL A 42 14.11 18.93 25.51
C VAL A 42 13.85 17.47 25.90
N TYR A 43 13.56 17.20 27.17
CA TYR A 43 13.30 15.87 27.70
C TYR A 43 12.05 15.83 28.57
N PHE A 44 11.40 14.66 28.61
CA PHE A 44 10.37 14.39 29.60
C PHE A 44 11.02 14.12 30.96
N THR A 45 10.41 14.66 32.01
CA THR A 45 10.83 14.38 33.38
C THR A 45 10.36 12.98 33.77
N PRO A 46 11.26 12.03 34.10
CA PRO A 46 10.88 10.65 34.40
C PRO A 46 9.85 10.55 35.53
N GLY A 47 8.79 9.79 35.29
CA GLY A 47 7.67 9.59 36.20
C GLY A 47 6.86 10.84 36.50
N LYS A 48 6.78 11.76 35.53
CA LYS A 48 5.88 12.91 35.53
C LYS A 48 4.94 12.93 34.31
N ILE A 49 4.85 11.81 33.59
CA ILE A 49 3.85 11.61 32.54
C ILE A 49 2.63 10.95 33.19
N ASN A 50 1.46 11.57 33.04
CA ASN A 50 0.20 11.04 33.56
C ASN A 50 -0.86 11.02 32.47
N ILE A 51 -1.36 9.83 32.15
CA ILE A 51 -2.57 9.62 31.36
C ILE A 51 -3.74 9.50 32.34
N THR A 52 -4.72 10.38 32.21
CA THR A 52 -5.91 10.43 33.07
C THR A 52 -7.15 10.19 32.25
N PHE A 53 -7.81 9.05 32.44
CA PHE A 53 -9.13 8.76 31.88
C PHE A 53 -10.22 9.34 32.78
N ASN A 54 -11.23 9.98 32.17
CA ASN A 54 -12.36 10.55 32.90
C ASN A 54 -13.27 9.45 33.46
N ASP A 55 -13.31 9.29 34.77
CA ASP A 55 -14.12 8.25 35.44
C ASP A 55 -15.63 8.57 35.44
N ASN A 56 -16.03 9.74 34.91
CA ASN A 56 -17.43 10.03 34.62
C ASN A 56 -17.93 9.31 33.35
N GLU A 57 -17.02 8.86 32.48
CA GLU A 57 -17.35 8.04 31.31
C GLU A 57 -17.56 6.58 31.72
N GLN A 58 -18.48 5.88 31.07
CA GLN A 58 -18.82 4.49 31.43
C GLN A 58 -17.77 3.47 30.94
N TRP A 59 -16.91 3.83 29.98
CA TRP A 59 -15.89 2.96 29.38
C TRP A 59 -16.39 1.57 28.95
N THR A 60 -17.68 1.44 28.63
CA THR A 60 -18.31 0.21 28.15
C THR A 60 -18.27 0.08 26.63
N ASP A 61 -17.94 1.17 25.93
CA ASP A 61 -17.71 1.19 24.48
C ASP A 61 -16.22 0.98 24.20
N ASP A 62 -15.89 -0.20 23.66
CA ASP A 62 -14.53 -0.60 23.31
C ASP A 62 -13.90 0.36 22.28
N ILE A 63 -14.71 0.98 21.40
CA ILE A 63 -14.23 1.94 20.40
C ILE A 63 -13.78 3.23 21.10
N LEU A 64 -14.63 3.77 21.98
CA LEU A 64 -14.31 4.95 22.77
C LEU A 64 -13.05 4.72 23.61
N PHE A 65 -13.00 3.61 24.35
CA PHE A 65 -11.85 3.32 25.21
C PHE A 65 -10.56 3.14 24.39
N SER A 66 -10.59 2.29 23.36
CA SER A 66 -9.39 1.96 22.59
C SER A 66 -8.84 3.17 21.84
N THR A 67 -9.71 3.94 21.18
CA THR A 67 -9.30 5.13 20.42
C THR A 67 -8.73 6.20 21.35
N THR A 68 -9.40 6.46 22.47
CA THR A 68 -8.92 7.44 23.47
C THR A 68 -7.61 6.97 24.10
N ALA A 69 -7.49 5.69 24.47
CA ALA A 69 -6.29 5.18 25.09
C ALA A 69 -5.07 5.29 24.17
N VAL A 70 -5.21 4.94 22.89
CA VAL A 70 -4.12 5.06 21.92
C VAL A 70 -3.75 6.53 21.68
N HIS A 71 -4.73 7.43 21.60
CA HIS A 71 -4.52 8.88 21.48
C HIS A 71 -3.67 9.42 22.65
N GLU A 72 -4.07 9.11 23.89
CA GLU A 72 -3.36 9.57 25.08
C GLU A 72 -1.97 8.92 25.23
N ILE A 73 -1.82 7.66 24.84
CA ILE A 73 -0.50 7.02 24.76
C ILE A 73 0.38 7.76 23.74
N GLY A 74 -0.18 8.19 22.61
CA GLY A 74 0.55 9.01 21.64
C GLY A 74 1.07 10.30 22.24
N HIS A 75 0.26 11.03 23.03
CA HIS A 75 0.73 12.17 23.80
C HIS A 75 1.82 11.81 24.81
N ALA A 76 1.66 10.71 25.55
CA ALA A 76 2.66 10.26 26.52
C ALA A 76 4.00 9.90 25.86
N LEU A 77 3.99 9.57 24.57
CA LEU A 77 5.16 9.35 23.73
C LEU A 77 5.62 10.63 22.99
N GLY A 78 4.99 11.78 23.22
CA GLY A 78 5.41 13.07 22.70
C GLY A 78 4.77 13.52 21.40
N LEU A 79 3.77 12.80 20.89
CA LEU A 79 2.98 13.28 19.77
C LEU A 79 2.11 14.47 20.19
N SER A 80 2.04 15.48 19.34
CA SER A 80 1.03 16.53 19.44
C SER A 80 -0.24 16.11 18.72
N HIS A 81 -1.32 16.88 18.87
CA HIS A 81 -2.52 16.64 18.07
C HIS A 81 -2.19 16.72 16.57
N SER A 82 -2.74 15.77 15.81
CA SER A 82 -2.76 15.83 14.36
C SER A 82 -3.82 16.82 13.89
N THR A 83 -3.57 17.47 12.75
CA THR A 83 -4.58 18.23 12.01
C THR A 83 -5.39 17.35 11.05
N VAL A 84 -5.05 16.07 10.93
CA VAL A 84 -5.72 15.11 10.05
C VAL A 84 -6.90 14.48 10.79
N PRO A 85 -8.16 14.68 10.36
CA PRO A 85 -9.34 14.17 11.07
C PRO A 85 -9.39 12.64 11.24
N SER A 86 -8.77 11.88 10.33
CA SER A 86 -8.68 10.42 10.37
C SER A 86 -7.46 9.88 11.12
N ALA A 87 -6.63 10.75 11.69
CA ALA A 87 -5.49 10.32 12.51
C ALA A 87 -5.93 10.04 13.94
N ILE A 88 -5.32 9.04 14.59
CA ILE A 88 -5.66 8.74 15.98
C ILE A 88 -5.29 9.88 16.90
N MET A 89 -4.28 10.69 16.53
CA MET A 89 -3.90 11.90 17.24
C MET A 89 -4.79 13.11 16.92
N PHE A 90 -5.88 12.99 16.16
CA PHE A 90 -6.82 14.10 15.99
C PHE A 90 -7.50 14.45 17.31
N ALA A 91 -7.61 15.74 17.63
CA ALA A 91 -8.04 16.21 18.96
C ALA A 91 -9.49 15.88 19.34
N TYR A 92 -10.31 15.40 18.40
CA TYR A 92 -11.73 15.16 18.60
C TYR A 92 -12.09 13.71 18.24
N TYR A 93 -12.77 13.04 19.17
CA TYR A 93 -13.38 11.75 18.91
C TYR A 93 -14.68 11.92 18.10
N ASP A 94 -14.79 11.21 16.98
CA ASP A 94 -15.93 11.26 16.06
C ASP A 94 -16.85 10.04 16.15
N GLY A 95 -16.60 9.12 17.10
CA GLY A 95 -17.38 7.90 17.26
C GLY A 95 -16.90 6.72 16.41
N LEU A 96 -15.81 6.88 15.65
CA LEU A 96 -15.29 5.84 14.77
C LEU A 96 -13.97 5.27 15.31
N MET A 97 -13.72 3.99 15.03
CA MET A 97 -12.43 3.37 15.26
C MET A 97 -11.51 3.74 14.10
N HIS A 98 -10.52 4.59 14.36
CA HIS A 98 -9.47 4.89 13.38
C HIS A 98 -8.28 3.95 13.59
N PRO A 99 -7.76 3.27 12.56
CA PRO A 99 -6.45 2.63 12.66
C PRO A 99 -5.37 3.70 12.84
N VAL A 100 -4.19 3.32 13.37
CA VAL A 100 -3.05 4.24 13.47
C VAL A 100 -2.69 4.76 12.07
N HIS A 101 -2.82 6.07 11.88
CA HIS A 101 -2.68 6.73 10.59
C HIS A 101 -1.19 6.89 10.22
N PRO A 102 -0.83 6.98 8.93
CA PRO A 102 0.54 7.26 8.51
C PRO A 102 1.14 8.52 9.17
N ASP A 103 0.34 9.57 9.39
CA ASP A 103 0.73 10.78 10.13
C ASP A 103 1.20 10.46 11.57
N ASP A 104 0.43 9.64 12.31
CA ASP A 104 0.79 9.21 13.67
C ASP A 104 2.11 8.40 13.66
N LYS A 105 2.27 7.50 12.68
CA LYS A 105 3.47 6.67 12.50
C LYS A 105 4.69 7.55 12.18
N MET A 106 4.56 8.54 11.31
CA MET A 106 5.65 9.45 10.99
C MET A 106 6.03 10.32 12.17
N GLY A 107 5.02 10.86 12.89
CA GLY A 107 5.25 11.60 14.11
C GLY A 107 6.09 10.80 15.10
N ILE A 108 5.72 9.53 15.34
CA ILE A 108 6.43 8.73 16.35
C ILE A 108 7.84 8.35 15.89
N HIS A 109 8.03 8.04 14.60
CA HIS A 109 9.34 7.77 14.04
C HIS A 109 10.24 9.02 13.94
N SER A 110 9.68 10.23 13.92
CA SER A 110 10.47 11.46 14.01
C SER A 110 11.10 11.65 15.40
N ILE A 111 10.44 11.14 16.45
CA ILE A 111 10.89 11.23 17.84
C ILE A 111 11.82 10.07 18.18
N TYR A 112 11.40 8.83 17.88
CA TYR A 112 12.10 7.61 18.30
C TYR A 112 12.87 6.91 17.19
N GLY A 113 12.93 7.50 16.00
CA GLY A 113 13.62 6.93 14.85
C GLY A 113 12.97 5.65 14.33
N TRP A 114 13.65 5.07 13.34
CA TRP A 114 13.26 3.81 12.71
C TRP A 114 14.05 2.65 13.28
N LYS A 115 13.46 1.46 13.27
CA LYS A 115 14.19 0.23 13.55
C LYS A 115 15.32 0.06 12.53
N THR A 116 16.52 -0.25 13.00
CA THR A 116 17.69 -0.50 12.15
C THR A 116 18.10 -1.98 12.21
N PRO A 117 18.24 -2.67 11.06
CA PRO A 117 18.08 -2.14 9.70
C PRO A 117 16.60 -1.97 9.30
N LYS A 118 16.29 -0.88 8.57
CA LYS A 118 14.96 -0.64 7.96
C LYS A 118 14.59 -1.71 6.94
N TRP A 119 15.58 -2.42 6.40
CA TRP A 119 15.43 -3.39 5.33
C TRP A 119 16.20 -4.66 5.61
N LYS A 120 15.58 -5.80 5.34
CA LYS A 120 16.22 -7.11 5.39
C LYS A 120 16.30 -7.70 3.99
N LEU A 121 17.49 -8.11 3.58
CA LEU A 121 17.71 -8.83 2.32
C LEU A 121 17.08 -10.22 2.42
N ILE A 122 16.19 -10.55 1.49
CA ILE A 122 15.50 -11.85 1.44
C ILE A 122 15.79 -12.64 0.15
N ASN A 123 16.41 -12.03 -0.86
CA ASN A 123 16.91 -12.71 -2.05
C ASN A 123 18.17 -12.00 -2.54
N SER A 124 19.20 -12.76 -2.93
CA SER A 124 20.40 -12.23 -3.60
C SER A 124 20.80 -13.10 -4.80
N GLY A 125 21.52 -12.49 -5.76
CA GLY A 125 22.34 -13.22 -6.74
C GLY A 125 21.64 -13.80 -7.97
N SER A 126 20.33 -13.68 -8.12
CA SER A 126 19.61 -14.12 -9.34
C SER A 126 18.86 -12.96 -9.98
N LYS A 127 18.91 -12.82 -11.31
CA LYS A 127 18.10 -11.82 -12.02
C LYS A 127 16.62 -12.07 -11.81
N ILE A 128 15.87 -11.00 -11.59
CA ILE A 128 14.42 -11.00 -11.35
C ILE A 128 13.76 -10.19 -12.44
N SER A 129 12.78 -10.78 -13.11
CA SER A 129 11.96 -10.10 -14.12
C SER A 129 10.87 -9.26 -13.47
N SER A 130 10.25 -9.76 -12.41
CA SER A 130 9.20 -9.06 -11.69
C SER A 130 9.05 -9.56 -10.26
N ILE A 131 8.54 -8.68 -9.40
CA ILE A 131 7.98 -9.02 -8.10
C ILE A 131 6.51 -8.58 -8.09
N ILE A 132 5.65 -9.38 -7.48
CA ILE A 132 4.26 -9.01 -7.22
C ILE A 132 3.89 -9.39 -5.78
N GLN A 133 3.03 -8.60 -5.16
CA GLN A 133 2.41 -8.93 -3.89
C GLN A 133 0.93 -9.20 -4.14
N ILE A 134 0.47 -10.41 -3.86
CA ILE A 134 -0.94 -10.76 -3.89
C ILE A 134 -1.53 -10.47 -2.52
N THR A 135 -2.62 -9.71 -2.50
CA THR A 135 -3.31 -9.32 -1.27
C THR A 135 -4.81 -9.35 -1.48
N SER A 136 -5.52 -9.89 -0.49
CA SER A 136 -6.98 -9.85 -0.41
C SER A 136 -7.49 -8.49 0.03
N SER A 137 -8.64 -8.07 -0.52
CA SER A 137 -9.38 -6.91 -0.03
C SER A 137 -10.12 -7.18 1.30
N SER A 138 -10.22 -8.45 1.69
CA SER A 138 -10.75 -8.90 2.98
C SER A 138 -9.73 -8.69 4.11
N SER A 139 -10.21 -8.48 5.34
CA SER A 139 -9.37 -8.45 6.55
C SER A 139 -8.74 -9.80 6.88
N THR A 140 -9.29 -10.90 6.34
CA THR A 140 -8.69 -12.24 6.43
C THR A 140 -7.89 -12.53 5.16
N PRO A 141 -6.55 -12.66 5.24
CA PRO A 141 -5.72 -12.99 4.09
C PRO A 141 -6.10 -14.33 3.47
N ALA A 142 -6.12 -14.41 2.15
CA ALA A 142 -6.30 -15.69 1.48
C ALA A 142 -5.05 -16.57 1.64
N PRO A 143 -5.17 -17.91 1.58
CA PRO A 143 -4.02 -18.82 1.75
C PRO A 143 -2.86 -18.59 0.78
N ASN A 144 -3.15 -17.98 -0.38
CA ASN A 144 -2.18 -17.68 -1.45
C ASN A 144 -1.82 -16.19 -1.52
N ASP A 145 -2.24 -15.38 -0.56
CA ASP A 145 -1.68 -14.04 -0.42
C ASP A 145 -0.18 -14.14 -0.08
N GLY A 146 0.57 -13.12 -0.50
CA GLY A 146 1.99 -13.04 -0.23
C GLY A 146 2.82 -12.61 -1.45
N LEU A 147 4.13 -12.66 -1.24
CA LEU A 147 5.12 -12.17 -2.19
C LEU A 147 5.54 -13.26 -3.17
N TYR A 148 5.55 -12.89 -4.45
CA TYR A 148 6.02 -13.73 -5.53
C TYR A 148 7.08 -12.99 -6.34
N GLN A 149 8.04 -13.75 -6.86
CA GLN A 149 8.98 -13.26 -7.86
C GLN A 149 8.97 -14.18 -9.08
N MET A 150 9.27 -13.60 -10.23
CA MET A 150 9.51 -14.32 -11.47
C MET A 150 10.93 -14.03 -11.96
N ARG A 151 11.63 -15.07 -12.40
CA ARG A 151 12.96 -14.96 -13.02
C ARG A 151 12.87 -15.01 -14.55
N PRO A 152 13.88 -14.50 -15.28
CA PRO A 152 13.92 -14.58 -16.75
C PRO A 152 13.89 -16.01 -17.30
N THR A 153 14.22 -17.02 -16.49
CA THR A 153 14.16 -18.43 -16.86
C THR A 153 12.73 -18.99 -16.89
N GLY A 154 11.71 -18.20 -16.51
CA GLY A 154 10.34 -18.67 -16.31
C GLY A 154 10.06 -19.21 -14.90
N GLN A 155 11.08 -19.24 -14.03
CA GLN A 155 10.91 -19.70 -12.65
C GLN A 155 10.04 -18.73 -11.85
N ILE A 156 8.99 -19.27 -11.21
CA ILE A 156 8.15 -18.55 -10.25
C ILE A 156 8.48 -19.04 -8.85
N LEU A 157 8.73 -18.11 -7.94
CA LEU A 157 8.99 -18.41 -6.53
C LEU A 157 8.01 -17.63 -5.65
N ARG A 158 7.60 -18.25 -4.54
CA ARG A 158 6.79 -17.62 -3.48
C ARG A 158 7.62 -17.49 -2.21
N TYR A 159 7.53 -16.36 -1.53
CA TYR A 159 8.15 -16.19 -0.21
C TYR A 159 7.17 -16.57 0.89
N ILE A 160 7.50 -17.62 1.65
CA ILE A 160 6.69 -18.15 2.75
C ILE A 160 7.61 -18.70 3.85
N ASN A 161 7.24 -18.53 5.12
CA ASN A 161 8.02 -19.03 6.26
C ASN A 161 9.50 -18.61 6.21
N ASN A 162 9.78 -17.36 5.83
CA ASN A 162 11.12 -16.81 5.64
C ASN A 162 12.00 -17.52 4.59
N ALA A 163 11.40 -18.21 3.62
CA ALA A 163 12.11 -18.88 2.54
C ALA A 163 11.40 -18.72 1.19
N TRP A 164 12.18 -18.73 0.11
CA TRP A 164 11.65 -18.81 -1.24
C TRP A 164 11.41 -20.26 -1.63
N THR A 165 10.18 -20.57 -2.05
CA THR A 165 9.79 -21.90 -2.53
C THR A 165 9.37 -21.83 -4.00
N THR A 166 9.80 -22.81 -4.79
CA THR A 166 9.44 -22.87 -6.22
C THR A 166 7.96 -23.17 -6.37
N VAL A 167 7.26 -22.31 -7.11
CA VAL A 167 5.88 -22.50 -7.53
C VAL A 167 5.84 -23.17 -8.90
N ASP A 168 6.68 -22.74 -9.83
CA ASP A 168 6.80 -23.28 -11.19
C ASP A 168 8.20 -23.00 -11.75
N ASN A 169 8.61 -23.74 -12.78
CA ASN A 169 9.84 -23.55 -13.53
C ASN A 169 9.64 -23.67 -15.05
N TYR A 170 8.45 -23.33 -15.55
CA TYR A 170 8.14 -23.43 -16.96
C TYR A 170 8.74 -22.27 -17.76
N LYS A 171 9.64 -22.60 -18.68
CA LYS A 171 10.43 -21.62 -19.46
C LYS A 171 9.62 -20.67 -20.33
N GLU A 172 8.40 -21.04 -20.72
CA GLU A 172 7.55 -20.20 -21.55
C GLU A 172 6.74 -19.20 -20.74
N THR A 173 6.81 -19.24 -19.40
CA THR A 173 6.21 -18.22 -18.55
C THR A 173 6.82 -16.85 -18.88
N ALA A 174 5.95 -15.91 -19.24
CA ALA A 174 6.30 -14.56 -19.68
C ALA A 174 5.88 -13.49 -18.67
N GLN A 175 4.87 -13.75 -17.85
CA GLN A 175 4.37 -12.82 -16.84
C GLN A 175 3.64 -13.57 -15.73
N ILE A 176 3.70 -13.03 -14.51
CA ILE A 176 2.80 -13.36 -13.40
C ILE A 176 1.95 -12.15 -13.02
N ALA A 177 0.72 -12.40 -12.60
CA ALA A 177 -0.21 -11.42 -12.03
C ALA A 177 -1.07 -12.08 -10.96
N GLY A 178 -1.61 -11.32 -10.02
CA GLY A 178 -2.50 -11.89 -9.02
C GLY A 178 -3.24 -10.87 -8.17
N ALA A 179 -4.39 -11.30 -7.65
CA ALA A 179 -5.25 -10.54 -6.76
C ALA A 179 -6.11 -11.53 -5.95
N ASN A 180 -6.50 -11.15 -4.72
CA ASN A 180 -7.44 -11.91 -3.88
C ASN A 180 -7.10 -13.41 -3.76
N GLY A 181 -5.85 -13.75 -3.42
CA GLY A 181 -5.39 -15.13 -3.28
C GLY A 181 -5.33 -15.95 -4.57
N ILE A 182 -5.41 -15.32 -5.74
CA ILE A 182 -5.30 -16.02 -7.03
C ILE A 182 -4.04 -15.55 -7.76
N LEU A 183 -3.17 -16.51 -8.06
CA LEU A 183 -2.00 -16.32 -8.92
C LEU A 183 -2.34 -16.79 -10.34
N TYR A 184 -2.00 -15.95 -11.31
CA TYR A 184 -2.09 -16.23 -12.73
C TYR A 184 -0.70 -16.17 -13.37
N GLN A 185 -0.53 -16.94 -14.44
CA GLN A 185 0.61 -16.79 -15.33
C GLN A 185 0.16 -16.69 -16.78
N ARG A 186 0.92 -15.92 -17.56
CA ARG A 186 0.81 -15.84 -19.01
C ARG A 186 2.06 -16.44 -19.64
N HIS A 187 1.89 -17.25 -20.68
CA HIS A 187 2.99 -17.77 -21.50
C HIS A 187 3.30 -16.83 -22.67
N TYR A 188 4.46 -16.97 -23.32
CA TYR A 188 4.85 -16.12 -24.45
C TYR A 188 3.91 -16.22 -25.66
N ASP A 189 3.25 -17.37 -25.83
CA ASP A 189 2.24 -17.61 -26.86
C ASP A 189 0.87 -16.97 -26.53
N GLY A 190 0.71 -16.41 -25.33
CA GLY A 190 -0.53 -15.83 -24.84
C GLY A 190 -1.45 -16.81 -24.11
N GLY A 191 -1.04 -18.07 -23.92
CA GLY A 191 -1.73 -19.00 -23.03
C GLY A 191 -1.80 -18.44 -21.61
N THR A 192 -2.98 -18.54 -20.98
CA THR A 192 -3.22 -17.97 -19.65
C THR A 192 -3.73 -19.04 -18.69
N PHE A 193 -3.13 -19.08 -17.50
CA PHE A 193 -3.33 -20.15 -16.53
C PHE A 193 -3.56 -19.61 -15.12
N ARG A 194 -4.36 -20.32 -14.34
CA ARG A 194 -4.61 -20.07 -12.91
C ARG A 194 -3.91 -21.13 -12.07
N TRP A 195 -3.19 -20.71 -11.05
CA TRP A 195 -2.53 -21.63 -10.11
C TRP A 195 -3.56 -22.30 -9.20
N THR A 196 -3.44 -23.61 -8.97
CA THR A 196 -4.39 -24.36 -8.13
C THR A 196 -4.00 -24.39 -6.65
N GLY A 197 -2.87 -23.78 -6.29
CA GLY A 197 -2.30 -23.81 -4.92
C GLY A 197 -1.29 -24.93 -4.66
N THR A 198 -1.03 -25.79 -5.66
CA THR A 198 -0.03 -26.86 -5.58
C THR A 198 1.13 -26.58 -6.55
N PRO A 199 2.40 -26.76 -6.18
CA PRO A 199 3.54 -26.52 -7.08
C PRO A 199 3.37 -27.20 -8.44
N SER A 200 3.67 -26.45 -9.50
CA SER A 200 3.57 -26.85 -10.91
C SER A 200 2.18 -27.30 -11.38
N ASN A 201 1.12 -27.08 -10.58
CA ASN A 201 -0.24 -27.42 -10.97
C ASN A 201 -1.03 -26.17 -11.37
N TRP A 202 -1.36 -26.10 -12.66
CA TRP A 202 -1.98 -24.95 -13.28
C TRP A 202 -3.16 -25.37 -14.15
N GLN A 203 -4.27 -24.65 -14.00
CA GLN A 203 -5.44 -24.81 -14.85
C GLN A 203 -5.37 -23.81 -16.01
N SER A 204 -5.45 -24.28 -17.25
CA SER A 204 -5.69 -23.38 -18.39
C SER A 204 -7.08 -22.76 -18.28
N ILE A 205 -7.15 -21.43 -18.38
CA ILE A 205 -8.41 -20.69 -18.21
C ILE A 205 -8.86 -19.98 -19.49
N SER A 206 -8.01 -19.92 -20.51
CA SER A 206 -8.37 -19.44 -21.84
C SER A 206 -7.61 -20.23 -22.91
N PRO A 207 -8.12 -20.32 -24.14
CA PRO A 207 -7.31 -20.70 -25.30
C PRO A 207 -6.09 -19.78 -25.43
N THR A 208 -5.04 -20.29 -26.10
CA THR A 208 -3.89 -19.48 -26.47
C THR A 208 -4.32 -18.37 -27.43
N ASP A 209 -3.99 -17.12 -27.09
CA ASP A 209 -4.25 -15.94 -27.90
C ASP A 209 -2.96 -15.10 -28.00
N THR A 210 -2.25 -15.26 -29.12
CA THR A 210 -0.97 -14.57 -29.36
C THR A 210 -1.09 -13.04 -29.45
N SER A 211 -2.32 -12.51 -29.52
CA SER A 211 -2.56 -11.07 -29.45
C SER A 211 -2.40 -10.53 -28.02
N ILE A 212 -2.50 -11.37 -26.98
CA ILE A 212 -2.35 -10.97 -25.58
C ILE A 212 -0.92 -10.49 -25.31
N LEU A 213 -0.80 -9.21 -24.96
CA LEU A 213 0.45 -8.53 -24.64
C LEU A 213 0.84 -8.75 -23.17
N ASP A 214 -0.10 -8.50 -22.27
CA ASP A 214 0.05 -8.65 -20.82
C ASP A 214 -1.29 -8.90 -20.13
N ILE A 215 -1.23 -9.39 -18.89
CA ILE A 215 -2.38 -9.67 -18.02
C ILE A 215 -2.37 -8.82 -16.76
N TYR A 216 -3.56 -8.50 -16.24
CA TYR A 216 -3.76 -7.76 -14.99
C TYR A 216 -4.87 -8.44 -14.18
N ALA A 217 -4.59 -8.73 -12.91
CA ALA A 217 -5.58 -9.28 -11.98
C ALA A 217 -6.02 -8.19 -11.01
N ALA A 218 -7.33 -8.04 -10.82
CA ALA A 218 -7.89 -7.08 -9.89
C ALA A 218 -9.29 -7.53 -9.46
N SER A 219 -9.64 -7.27 -8.20
CA SER A 219 -10.90 -7.78 -7.63
C SER A 219 -11.03 -9.29 -7.88
N ASP A 220 -12.17 -9.76 -8.40
CA ASP A 220 -12.42 -11.14 -8.80
C ASP A 220 -12.26 -11.39 -10.32
N GLN A 221 -11.58 -10.49 -11.05
CA GLN A 221 -11.48 -10.50 -12.50
C GLN A 221 -10.04 -10.59 -13.02
N LEU A 222 -9.92 -11.07 -14.26
CA LEU A 222 -8.69 -11.06 -15.03
C LEU A 222 -8.88 -10.26 -16.32
N TYR A 223 -7.97 -9.34 -16.57
CA TYR A 223 -7.92 -8.46 -17.73
C TYR A 223 -6.65 -8.71 -18.51
N ALA A 224 -6.64 -8.28 -19.76
CA ALA A 224 -5.46 -8.27 -20.58
C ALA A 224 -5.48 -7.11 -21.58
N ARG A 225 -4.30 -6.65 -21.99
CA ARG A 225 -4.18 -5.80 -23.17
C ARG A 225 -3.74 -6.65 -24.34
N ARG A 226 -4.23 -6.31 -25.52
CA ARG A 226 -3.79 -6.89 -26.78
C ARG A 226 -2.73 -6.01 -27.45
N LYS A 227 -1.95 -6.61 -28.34
CA LYS A 227 -0.92 -5.94 -29.16
C LYS A 227 -1.48 -4.84 -30.07
N ASP A 228 -2.77 -4.89 -30.39
CA ASP A 228 -3.48 -3.84 -31.14
C ASP A 228 -3.93 -2.65 -30.26
N GLY A 229 -3.71 -2.74 -28.94
CA GLY A 229 -4.08 -1.74 -27.96
C GLY A 229 -5.49 -1.87 -27.38
N SER A 230 -6.27 -2.88 -27.79
CA SER A 230 -7.55 -3.18 -27.15
C SER A 230 -7.38 -3.79 -25.76
N VAL A 231 -8.35 -3.57 -24.89
CA VAL A 231 -8.42 -4.16 -23.54
C VAL A 231 -9.53 -5.19 -23.51
N VAL A 232 -9.23 -6.35 -22.96
CA VAL A 232 -10.16 -7.47 -22.82
C VAL A 232 -10.29 -7.90 -21.35
N ARG A 233 -11.42 -8.52 -21.02
CA ARG A 233 -11.67 -9.19 -19.73
C ARG A 233 -12.05 -10.64 -19.97
N LEU A 234 -11.55 -11.54 -19.13
CA LEU A 234 -11.91 -12.94 -19.17
C LEU A 234 -13.35 -13.14 -18.67
N SER A 235 -14.16 -13.86 -19.45
CA SER A 235 -15.50 -14.29 -19.06
C SER A 235 -15.69 -15.74 -19.46
N GLY A 236 -15.87 -16.61 -18.45
CA GLY A 236 -15.71 -18.06 -18.65
C GLY A 236 -14.29 -18.34 -19.14
N SER A 237 -14.15 -18.86 -20.35
CA SER A 237 -12.86 -19.10 -21.01
C SER A 237 -12.55 -18.16 -22.18
N ASN A 238 -13.37 -17.12 -22.39
CA ASN A 238 -13.25 -16.21 -23.53
C ASN A 238 -12.81 -14.81 -23.11
N TRP A 239 -11.94 -14.21 -23.92
CA TRP A 239 -11.55 -12.81 -23.79
C TRP A 239 -12.58 -11.91 -24.47
N LEU A 240 -13.34 -11.16 -23.66
CA LEU A 240 -14.32 -10.19 -24.16
C LEU A 240 -13.67 -8.81 -24.24
N THR A 241 -13.74 -8.17 -25.41
CA THR A 241 -13.29 -6.79 -25.58
C THR A 241 -14.16 -5.82 -24.78
N ILE A 242 -13.52 -4.99 -23.95
CA ILE A 242 -14.18 -4.01 -23.08
C ILE A 242 -13.70 -2.57 -23.33
N ASP A 243 -12.61 -2.39 -24.07
CA ASP A 243 -12.13 -1.08 -24.53
C ASP A 243 -11.36 -1.23 -25.85
N GLN A 244 -11.63 -0.36 -26.82
CA GLN A 244 -10.93 -0.26 -28.11
C GLN A 244 -10.61 1.21 -28.46
N THR A 245 -10.38 2.04 -27.44
CA THR A 245 -9.99 3.44 -27.62
C THR A 245 -8.77 3.55 -28.53
N SER A 246 -8.76 4.57 -29.40
CA SER A 246 -7.66 4.88 -30.31
C SER A 246 -7.09 6.29 -30.00
N PRO A 247 -5.76 6.47 -29.90
CA PRO A 247 -4.72 5.44 -29.97
C PRO A 247 -4.87 4.34 -28.91
N GLY A 248 -4.20 3.20 -29.08
CA GLY A 248 -4.39 2.03 -28.22
C GLY A 248 -3.97 2.22 -26.75
N SER A 249 -4.39 1.30 -25.89
CA SER A 249 -4.02 1.24 -24.47
C SER A 249 -2.51 1.07 -24.26
N ARG A 250 -1.93 1.91 -23.39
CA ARG A 250 -0.53 1.85 -22.92
C ARG A 250 -0.39 1.17 -21.56
N GLN A 251 -1.37 1.34 -20.68
CA GLN A 251 -1.41 0.71 -19.35
C GLN A 251 -2.86 0.68 -18.87
N ILE A 252 -3.23 -0.36 -18.11
CA ILE A 252 -4.48 -0.36 -17.35
C ILE A 252 -4.22 -0.47 -15.84
N ALA A 253 -5.17 0.05 -15.06
CA ALA A 253 -5.29 -0.17 -13.63
C ALA A 253 -6.79 -0.36 -13.31
N VAL A 254 -7.11 -1.27 -12.40
CA VAL A 254 -8.51 -1.62 -12.10
C VAL A 254 -8.69 -1.63 -10.59
N SER A 255 -9.74 -0.96 -10.12
CA SER A 255 -10.11 -0.87 -8.70
C SER A 255 -10.86 -2.10 -8.19
N ASP A 256 -11.02 -2.16 -6.88
CA ASP A 256 -11.78 -3.22 -6.20
C ASP A 256 -13.25 -3.25 -6.66
N ASP A 257 -13.84 -2.07 -6.90
CA ASP A 257 -15.19 -1.90 -7.46
C ASP A 257 -15.28 -2.17 -8.97
N LYS A 258 -14.19 -2.65 -9.59
CA LYS A 258 -14.08 -3.01 -11.01
C LYS A 258 -14.15 -1.81 -11.95
N THR A 259 -13.88 -0.60 -11.48
CA THR A 259 -13.66 0.54 -12.37
C THR A 259 -12.34 0.36 -13.14
N LEU A 260 -12.43 0.33 -14.47
CA LEU A 260 -11.27 0.28 -15.37
C LEU A 260 -10.76 1.69 -15.62
N TRP A 261 -9.48 1.88 -15.36
CA TRP A 261 -8.69 3.03 -15.80
C TRP A 261 -7.74 2.60 -16.90
N ASN A 262 -7.78 3.30 -18.03
CA ASN A 262 -6.98 3.01 -19.21
C ASN A 262 -6.17 4.25 -19.57
N LEU A 263 -4.85 4.16 -19.43
CA LEU A 263 -3.91 5.15 -19.92
C LEU A 263 -3.65 4.85 -21.39
N ILE A 264 -4.05 5.79 -22.24
CA ILE A 264 -3.90 5.69 -23.68
C ILE A 264 -2.48 6.06 -24.11
N ALA A 265 -2.01 5.54 -25.25
CA ALA A 265 -0.66 5.79 -25.76
C ALA A 265 -0.31 7.27 -25.95
N ASN A 266 -1.31 8.15 -26.16
CA ASN A 266 -1.13 9.60 -26.26
C ASN A 266 -1.16 10.33 -24.91
N GLY A 267 -1.33 9.62 -23.78
CA GLY A 267 -1.43 10.18 -22.43
C GLY A 267 -2.87 10.42 -21.92
N ASP A 268 -3.89 10.29 -22.76
CA ASP A 268 -5.27 10.46 -22.33
C ASP A 268 -5.68 9.39 -21.31
N LEU A 269 -6.53 9.77 -20.35
CA LEU A 269 -7.09 8.86 -19.37
C LEU A 269 -8.54 8.57 -19.67
N VAL A 270 -8.84 7.29 -19.90
CA VAL A 270 -10.19 6.78 -20.11
C VAL A 270 -10.63 5.99 -18.88
N ARG A 271 -11.86 6.21 -18.45
CA ARG A 271 -12.50 5.45 -17.38
C ARG A 271 -13.73 4.73 -17.90
N SER A 272 -13.87 3.46 -17.57
CA SER A 272 -15.04 2.65 -17.84
C SER A 272 -15.49 1.94 -16.56
N ARG A 273 -16.78 2.00 -16.24
CA ARG A 273 -17.33 1.33 -15.04
C ARG A 273 -17.97 0.02 -15.43
N TRP A 274 -17.98 -0.94 -14.50
CA TRP A 274 -18.69 -2.20 -14.69
C TRP A 274 -20.16 -1.97 -15.11
N PRO A 275 -20.71 -2.68 -16.11
CA PRO A 275 -20.13 -3.83 -16.84
C PRO A 275 -19.38 -3.46 -18.14
N TYR A 276 -18.81 -2.26 -18.21
CA TYR A 276 -18.03 -1.70 -19.33
C TYR A 276 -18.82 -1.42 -20.60
N THR A 277 -20.04 -0.91 -20.44
CA THR A 277 -20.91 -0.54 -21.56
C THR A 277 -20.62 0.84 -22.15
N SER A 278 -19.91 1.69 -21.41
CA SER A 278 -19.52 3.02 -21.86
C SER A 278 -18.23 3.46 -21.17
N ALA A 279 -17.44 4.26 -21.90
CA ALA A 279 -16.20 4.83 -21.42
C ALA A 279 -16.24 6.35 -21.54
N ALA A 280 -15.57 7.05 -20.64
CA ALA A 280 -15.43 8.49 -20.66
C ALA A 280 -13.94 8.87 -20.65
N ILE A 281 -13.56 9.90 -21.40
CA ILE A 281 -12.25 10.52 -21.28
C ILE A 281 -12.32 11.49 -20.09
N LEU A 282 -11.48 11.27 -19.07
CA LEU A 282 -11.48 12.04 -17.82
C LEU A 282 -10.36 13.08 -17.78
N ASP A 283 -9.30 12.86 -18.56
CA ASP A 283 -8.17 13.77 -18.66
C ASP A 283 -7.54 13.66 -20.04
N ARG A 284 -7.29 14.80 -20.68
CA ARG A 284 -6.59 14.90 -21.96
C ARG A 284 -5.24 15.55 -21.73
N ASN A 285 -4.24 14.74 -21.46
CA ASN A 285 -2.94 15.25 -21.06
C ASN A 285 -1.80 14.29 -21.47
N ALA A 286 -1.03 14.72 -22.46
CA ALA A 286 0.10 13.95 -22.98
C ALA A 286 1.25 13.77 -21.98
N ALA A 287 1.25 14.55 -20.89
CA ALA A 287 2.24 14.38 -19.82
C ALA A 287 2.00 13.14 -18.97
N ASN A 288 0.80 12.54 -18.97
CA ASN A 288 0.56 11.33 -18.17
C ASN A 288 1.38 10.15 -18.71
N ILE A 289 2.22 9.56 -17.86
CA ILE A 289 3.13 8.46 -18.25
C ILE A 289 2.89 7.17 -17.48
N GLY A 290 2.13 7.19 -16.38
CA GLY A 290 1.78 6.01 -15.61
C GLY A 290 0.56 6.23 -14.73
N ILE A 291 -0.10 5.12 -14.39
CA ILE A 291 -1.28 5.10 -13.51
C ILE A 291 -1.17 4.00 -12.46
N ALA A 292 -1.84 4.18 -11.33
CA ALA A 292 -2.00 3.16 -10.30
C ALA A 292 -3.36 3.31 -9.61
N VAL A 293 -3.84 2.21 -9.03
CA VAL A 293 -5.07 2.19 -8.23
C VAL A 293 -4.78 1.53 -6.89
N GLY A 294 -5.11 2.22 -5.81
CA GLY A 294 -5.08 1.70 -4.45
C GLY A 294 -6.51 1.49 -3.96
N GLY A 295 -6.96 0.23 -3.93
CA GLY A 295 -8.36 -0.06 -3.60
C GLY A 295 -9.30 0.56 -4.62
N ASN A 296 -9.94 1.68 -4.27
CA ASN A 296 -10.78 2.47 -5.18
C ASN A 296 -10.20 3.86 -5.50
N GLU A 297 -9.07 4.22 -4.92
CA GLU A 297 -8.39 5.50 -5.17
C GLU A 297 -7.53 5.43 -6.44
N PHE A 298 -7.59 6.47 -7.26
CA PHE A 298 -6.87 6.56 -8.53
C PHE A 298 -5.75 7.59 -8.48
N PHE A 299 -4.59 7.18 -8.98
CA PHE A 299 -3.39 8.01 -9.04
C PHE A 299 -2.77 7.97 -10.43
N LYS A 300 -2.16 9.08 -10.83
CA LYS A 300 -1.36 9.17 -12.06
C LYS A 300 -0.03 9.86 -11.79
N VAL A 301 0.96 9.53 -12.60
CA VAL A 301 2.26 10.20 -12.62
C VAL A 301 2.52 10.81 -14.00
N GLN A 302 3.07 12.01 -14.01
CA GLN A 302 3.35 12.79 -15.20
C GLN A 302 4.84 12.86 -15.53
N SER A 303 5.17 13.22 -16.77
CA SER A 303 6.54 13.23 -17.30
C SER A 303 7.46 14.28 -16.67
N ASP A 304 6.90 15.29 -16.03
CA ASP A 304 7.61 16.28 -15.20
C ASP A 304 7.82 15.81 -13.74
N GLY A 305 7.30 14.62 -13.40
CA GLY A 305 7.42 13.99 -12.09
C GLY A 305 6.31 14.36 -11.11
N LEU A 306 5.24 15.01 -11.55
CA LEU A 306 4.06 15.22 -10.71
C LEU A 306 3.35 13.90 -10.42
N VAL A 307 2.93 13.71 -9.16
CA VAL A 307 1.96 12.68 -8.78
C VAL A 307 0.65 13.36 -8.46
N VAL A 308 -0.43 12.88 -9.08
CA VAL A 308 -1.76 13.48 -8.98
C VAL A 308 -2.77 12.42 -8.55
N TRP A 309 -3.55 12.77 -7.52
CA TRP A 309 -4.66 11.97 -6.99
C TRP A 309 -6.00 12.48 -7.50
N LEU A 310 -6.90 11.58 -7.87
CA LEU A 310 -8.29 11.93 -8.16
C LEU A 310 -9.09 12.06 -6.87
N ASP A 311 -8.98 13.21 -6.22
CA ASP A 311 -9.79 13.54 -5.05
C ASP A 311 -11.26 13.74 -5.47
N THR A 312 -12.13 12.87 -4.95
CA THR A 312 -13.58 12.93 -5.22
C THR A 312 -14.35 13.82 -4.25
N LYS A 313 -13.70 14.28 -3.16
CA LYS A 313 -14.27 15.13 -2.11
C LYS A 313 -13.79 16.57 -2.20
N GLY A 314 -12.66 16.82 -2.85
CA GLY A 314 -12.05 18.13 -3.06
C GLY A 314 -11.93 18.51 -4.55
N PRO A 315 -10.89 19.26 -4.94
CA PRO A 315 -10.67 19.56 -6.34
C PRO A 315 -10.35 18.28 -7.10
N TYR A 316 -11.08 18.03 -8.18
CA TYR A 316 -10.74 16.94 -9.10
C TYR A 316 -9.31 17.17 -9.62
N TRP A 317 -8.44 16.16 -9.48
CA TRP A 317 -7.00 16.21 -9.80
C TRP A 317 -6.16 17.05 -8.81
N SER A 318 -5.98 16.53 -7.60
CA SER A 318 -5.10 17.09 -6.58
C SER A 318 -3.65 16.67 -6.82
N VAL A 319 -2.75 17.64 -6.98
CA VAL A 319 -1.30 17.38 -6.98
C VAL A 319 -0.89 17.00 -5.55
N ILE A 320 -0.27 15.82 -5.40
CA ILE A 320 0.19 15.29 -4.10
C ILE A 320 1.71 15.15 -4.02
N GLU A 321 2.41 15.17 -5.15
CA GLU A 321 3.87 15.31 -5.24
C GLU A 321 4.21 16.25 -6.39
N GLU A 322 5.08 17.24 -6.13
CA GLU A 322 5.36 18.33 -7.08
C GLU A 322 6.47 18.01 -8.10
N LYS A 323 7.32 17.00 -7.84
CA LYS A 323 8.42 16.57 -8.70
C LYS A 323 9.10 15.32 -8.16
N GLY A 324 9.83 14.63 -9.04
CA GLY A 324 10.79 13.59 -8.66
C GLY A 324 10.34 12.18 -8.99
N SER A 325 9.03 11.93 -8.98
CA SER A 325 8.46 10.64 -9.34
C SER A 325 8.75 10.22 -10.78
N VAL A 326 9.13 8.96 -10.95
CA VAL A 326 9.27 8.28 -12.26
C VAL A 326 8.41 7.02 -12.33
N GLY A 327 7.54 6.81 -11.33
CA GLY A 327 6.67 5.65 -11.26
C GLY A 327 5.99 5.56 -9.91
N ILE A 328 4.77 5.04 -9.93
CA ILE A 328 3.92 4.87 -8.76
C ILE A 328 3.43 3.43 -8.63
N HIS A 329 3.21 3.00 -7.40
CA HIS A 329 2.56 1.73 -7.06
C HIS A 329 1.53 1.99 -5.97
N ALA A 330 0.33 1.43 -6.09
CA ALA A 330 -0.72 1.63 -5.10
C ALA A 330 -1.42 0.30 -4.78
N VAL A 331 -1.84 0.15 -3.52
CA VAL A 331 -2.46 -1.07 -2.99
C VAL A 331 -3.24 -0.75 -1.72
N GLY A 332 -4.54 -1.07 -1.70
CA GLY A 332 -5.42 -0.62 -0.62
C GLY A 332 -5.33 0.90 -0.46
N GLU A 333 -5.12 1.40 0.74
CA GLU A 333 -5.00 2.84 1.00
C GLU A 333 -3.58 3.38 0.82
N LEU A 334 -2.63 2.54 0.40
CA LEU A 334 -1.22 2.90 0.33
C LEU A 334 -0.81 3.26 -1.09
N LEU A 335 -0.03 4.33 -1.20
CA LEU A 335 0.60 4.79 -2.43
C LEU A 335 2.10 4.94 -2.20
N TYR A 336 2.88 4.48 -3.18
CA TYR A 336 4.32 4.57 -3.21
C TYR A 336 4.75 5.33 -4.47
N SER A 337 5.69 6.26 -4.31
CA SER A 337 6.36 6.98 -5.37
C SER A 337 7.82 6.53 -5.43
N ARG A 338 8.30 6.23 -6.64
CA ARG A 338 9.70 5.91 -6.90
C ARG A 338 10.34 7.06 -7.64
N HIS A 339 11.43 7.60 -7.11
CA HIS A 339 12.16 8.68 -7.76
C HIS A 339 13.24 8.15 -8.72
N ALA A 340 13.78 9.05 -9.55
CA ALA A 340 14.78 8.71 -10.56
C ALA A 340 16.09 8.15 -9.98
N ASP A 341 16.46 8.56 -8.77
CA ASP A 341 17.60 8.02 -8.01
C ASP A 341 17.31 6.64 -7.40
N GLY A 342 16.08 6.14 -7.56
CA GLY A 342 15.60 4.87 -7.02
C GLY A 342 15.27 4.92 -5.53
N THR A 343 15.13 6.10 -4.93
CA THR A 343 14.50 6.23 -3.61
C THR A 343 13.00 5.94 -3.70
N VAL A 344 12.44 5.42 -2.61
CA VAL A 344 11.04 5.02 -2.52
C VAL A 344 10.38 5.74 -1.36
N TRP A 345 9.26 6.38 -1.66
CA TRP A 345 8.50 7.20 -0.73
C TRP A 345 7.07 6.68 -0.62
N ARG A 346 6.51 6.66 0.59
CA ARG A 346 5.10 6.31 0.83
C ARG A 346 4.31 7.58 1.11
N TRP A 347 3.17 7.73 0.46
CA TRP A 347 2.27 8.85 0.71
C TRP A 347 1.58 8.70 2.05
N THR A 348 1.41 9.80 2.77
CA THR A 348 0.84 9.79 4.12
C THR A 348 -0.68 9.98 4.16
N GLY A 349 -1.29 10.23 3.00
CA GLY A 349 -2.66 10.71 2.89
C GLY A 349 -2.79 12.24 2.90
N ILE A 350 -1.69 12.98 3.16
CA ILE A 350 -1.67 14.45 3.12
C ILE A 350 -0.93 14.91 1.85
N PRO A 351 -1.52 15.76 1.00
CA PRO A 351 -0.82 16.31 -0.17
C PRO A 351 0.52 16.96 0.21
N GLY A 352 1.57 16.64 -0.53
CA GLY A 352 2.92 17.17 -0.31
C GLY A 352 3.70 16.50 0.83
N LEU A 353 3.09 15.64 1.65
CA LEU A 353 3.77 14.93 2.73
C LEU A 353 4.02 13.47 2.35
N TRP A 354 5.28 13.07 2.41
CA TRP A 354 5.77 11.75 2.02
C TRP A 354 6.78 11.22 3.03
N GLU A 355 6.78 9.90 3.19
CA GLU A 355 7.65 9.16 4.09
C GLU A 355 8.74 8.42 3.30
N GLY A 356 10.01 8.66 3.59
CA GLY A 356 11.13 7.93 2.98
C GLY A 356 11.22 6.48 3.50
N ILE A 357 10.72 5.53 2.70
CA ILE A 357 10.73 4.09 3.02
C ILE A 357 12.07 3.47 2.62
N ASP A 358 12.59 3.79 1.43
CA ASP A 358 13.93 3.39 0.99
C ASP A 358 14.73 4.60 0.48
N GLU A 359 15.70 5.03 1.27
CA GLU A 359 16.58 6.15 0.95
C GLU A 359 17.93 5.68 0.37
N ARG A 360 18.15 4.36 0.23
CA ARG A 360 19.41 3.82 -0.28
C ARG A 360 19.63 4.11 -1.77
N GLY A 361 18.54 4.40 -2.50
CA GLY A 361 18.55 4.56 -3.94
C GLY A 361 18.62 3.23 -4.70
N GLY A 362 18.46 3.29 -6.02
CA GLY A 362 18.62 2.15 -6.93
C GLY A 362 17.44 1.17 -7.03
N ALA A 363 16.33 1.39 -6.32
CA ALA A 363 15.16 0.54 -6.46
C ALA A 363 14.65 0.57 -7.91
N GLY A 364 14.49 -0.61 -8.52
CA GLY A 364 13.92 -0.80 -9.85
C GLY A 364 12.41 -1.10 -9.81
N GLY A 365 11.88 -1.47 -8.65
CA GLY A 365 10.47 -1.78 -8.45
C GLY A 365 10.09 -1.88 -6.98
N VAL A 366 8.80 -1.71 -6.70
CA VAL A 366 8.20 -1.79 -5.36
C VAL A 366 6.95 -2.64 -5.46
N ALA A 367 6.74 -3.50 -4.47
CA ALA A 367 5.48 -4.19 -4.23
C ALA A 367 5.06 -3.93 -2.78
N GLY A 368 3.77 -3.72 -2.54
CA GLY A 368 3.23 -3.59 -1.18
C GLY A 368 1.99 -4.43 -0.98
N ASP A 369 1.63 -4.66 0.29
CA ASP A 369 0.33 -5.22 0.65
C ASP A 369 -0.56 -4.17 1.33
N ARG A 370 -1.84 -4.52 1.56
CA ARG A 370 -2.79 -3.64 2.25
C ARG A 370 -2.50 -3.46 3.73
N ALA A 371 -1.64 -4.29 4.33
CA ALA A 371 -1.27 -4.22 5.74
C ALA A 371 -0.05 -3.30 5.98
N GLY A 372 0.57 -2.77 4.91
CA GLY A 372 1.74 -1.91 5.00
C GLY A 372 3.08 -2.63 4.85
N GLY A 373 3.08 -3.93 4.54
CA GLY A 373 4.27 -4.64 4.09
C GLY A 373 4.77 -4.06 2.78
N VAL A 374 6.09 -3.86 2.68
CA VAL A 374 6.74 -3.29 1.49
C VAL A 374 7.96 -4.12 1.11
N TRP A 375 8.10 -4.39 -0.17
CA TRP A 375 9.22 -5.07 -0.77
C TRP A 375 9.82 -4.27 -1.91
N GLY A 376 11.14 -4.12 -1.88
CA GLY A 376 11.90 -3.42 -2.92
C GLY A 376 12.71 -4.39 -3.76
N LEU A 377 12.67 -4.22 -5.08
CA LEU A 377 13.60 -4.84 -6.01
C LEU A 377 14.77 -3.89 -6.25
N LEU A 378 15.96 -4.22 -5.75
CA LEU A 378 17.17 -3.41 -5.89
C LEU A 378 18.10 -4.03 -6.94
N GLY A 379 18.56 -3.22 -7.90
CA GLY A 379 19.51 -3.64 -8.94
C GLY A 379 19.04 -4.79 -9.85
N GLY A 380 17.75 -5.15 -9.83
CA GLY A 380 17.17 -6.24 -10.62
C GLY A 380 17.55 -7.65 -10.16
N SER A 381 18.15 -7.81 -8.98
CA SER A 381 18.59 -9.11 -8.47
C SER A 381 18.43 -9.31 -6.97
N GLU A 382 18.18 -8.23 -6.22
CA GLU A 382 17.99 -8.29 -4.79
C GLU A 382 16.55 -7.96 -4.42
N VAL A 383 15.96 -8.77 -3.54
CA VAL A 383 14.66 -8.45 -2.93
C VAL A 383 14.90 -8.13 -1.47
N TRP A 384 14.44 -6.96 -1.05
CA TRP A 384 14.50 -6.50 0.32
C TRP A 384 13.07 -6.38 0.87
N VAL A 385 12.88 -6.74 2.13
CA VAL A 385 11.62 -6.50 2.87
C VAL A 385 11.83 -5.37 3.87
N HIS A 386 10.88 -4.44 3.92
CA HIS A 386 10.88 -3.37 4.91
C HIS A 386 10.55 -3.95 6.28
N VAL A 387 11.39 -3.66 7.28
CA VAL A 387 11.25 -4.12 8.65
C VAL A 387 10.81 -2.91 9.48
N SER A 388 9.50 -2.66 9.50
CA SER A 388 8.90 -1.67 10.41
C SER A 388 8.98 -2.14 11.86
#